data_AF-A0A7R7GPN7-F1
#
_entry.id   AF-A0A7R7GPN7-F1
#
_cell.length_a   1.000
_cell.length_b   1.000
_cell.length_c   1.000
_cell.angle_alpha   90.00
_cell.angle_beta   90.00
_cell.angle_gamma   90.00
#
_symmetry.space_group_name_H-M   'P 1'
#
loop_
_entity.id
_entity.type
_entity.pdbx_description
1 polymer ?
#
loop_
_entity_poly.entity_id
_entity_poly.type
_entity_poly.pdbx_seq_one_letter_code
_entity_poly.pdbx_strand_id
1 'polypeptide(L)'
;MAYYNAPVTTFAPSLPHPSNSRIRRYPAVTTPPDRHRGCANIRKVSARATAACLVAGAAVIGCGLLNTAIIADADPCPDAEVVFARGTNEPAGVGAVGQAFVDSLRSQAPRRSIGVYPVNYPATDAFVSSSFAGAADARAHVENTVATCPDTRLVLGGYSQGAGVIDMATESMPPRVADHVAAVALFGNPESTFARTLGGGRLPTISPLYRPKTIDLCVPDDPICSEGRNPAAHVAYIQSGMTNQAASFAAGRL
;
A
#
# COMPACT_ATOMS: atom_id res chain seq x y z
N MET A 1 40.44 -21.88 -54.30
CA MET A 1 40.04 -20.58 -54.87
C MET A 1 39.66 -19.66 -53.72
N ALA A 2 40.19 -18.45 -53.80
CA ALA A 2 40.25 -17.34 -52.84
C ALA A 2 39.23 -17.26 -51.68
N TYR A 3 39.80 -17.16 -50.47
CA TYR A 3 39.21 -16.48 -49.31
C TYR A 3 39.10 -14.97 -49.60
N TYR A 4 37.95 -14.36 -49.33
CA TYR A 4 37.80 -12.91 -49.23
C TYR A 4 37.31 -12.57 -47.82
N ASN A 5 38.24 -12.14 -46.97
CA ASN A 5 37.97 -11.56 -45.66
C ASN A 5 37.72 -10.06 -45.85
N ALA A 6 36.51 -9.59 -45.58
CA ALA A 6 36.20 -8.16 -45.49
C ALA A 6 36.35 -7.70 -44.02
N PRO A 7 37.02 -6.57 -43.73
CA PRO A 7 37.12 -6.05 -42.38
C PRO A 7 35.81 -5.36 -41.97
N VAL A 8 35.18 -5.85 -40.91
CA VAL A 8 34.06 -5.16 -40.25
C VAL A 8 34.65 -4.07 -39.35
N THR A 9 34.63 -2.83 -39.84
CA THR A 9 34.92 -1.63 -39.05
C THR A 9 33.82 -1.44 -38.00
N THR A 10 34.19 -1.59 -36.73
CA THR A 10 33.38 -1.21 -35.56
C THR A 10 33.21 0.31 -35.50
N PHE A 11 32.02 0.80 -35.83
CA PHE A 11 31.58 2.16 -35.50
C PHE A 11 31.06 2.17 -34.06
N ALA A 12 31.82 2.79 -33.15
CA ALA A 12 31.34 3.12 -31.82
C ALA A 12 30.45 4.38 -31.91
N PRO A 13 29.20 4.37 -31.39
CA PRO A 13 28.41 5.59 -31.28
C PRO A 13 28.99 6.48 -30.18
N SER A 14 29.43 7.68 -30.59
CA SER A 14 29.85 8.77 -29.72
C SER A 14 28.71 9.20 -28.79
N LEU A 15 28.94 9.10 -27.48
CA LEU A 15 28.06 9.58 -26.42
C LEU A 15 27.99 11.12 -26.43
N PRO A 16 26.79 11.73 -26.35
CA PRO A 16 26.67 13.17 -26.14
C PRO A 16 27.02 13.55 -24.70
N HIS A 17 27.92 14.53 -24.56
CA HIS A 17 28.25 15.18 -23.29
C HIS A 17 27.02 15.85 -22.65
N PRO A 18 26.85 15.78 -21.31
CA PRO A 18 25.78 16.50 -20.63
C PRO A 18 26.10 18.00 -20.55
N SER A 19 25.29 18.80 -21.24
CA SER A 19 25.29 20.26 -21.13
C SER A 19 24.66 20.70 -19.80
N ASN A 20 25.52 21.28 -18.96
CA ASN A 20 25.29 22.11 -17.78
C ASN A 20 23.87 22.72 -17.60
N SER A 21 22.95 21.99 -16.95
CA SER A 21 21.66 22.52 -16.50
C SER A 21 21.77 23.05 -15.06
N ARG A 22 21.57 24.37 -14.94
CA ARG A 22 21.62 25.14 -13.69
C ARG A 22 20.73 24.54 -12.61
N ILE A 23 21.33 24.26 -11.46
CA ILE A 23 20.67 23.92 -10.21
C ILE A 23 19.76 25.09 -9.80
N ARG A 24 18.44 24.92 -9.97
CA ARG A 24 17.45 25.83 -9.40
C ARG A 24 17.32 25.49 -7.91
N ARG A 25 18.00 26.26 -7.06
CA ARG A 25 17.86 26.17 -5.60
C ARG A 25 16.42 26.56 -5.24
N TYR A 26 15.66 25.62 -4.66
CA TYR A 26 14.42 25.95 -3.96
C TYR A 26 14.77 26.64 -2.62
N PRO A 27 14.11 27.74 -2.24
CA PRO A 27 14.33 28.35 -0.94
C PRO A 27 13.79 27.47 0.18
N ALA A 28 14.54 27.42 1.29
CA ALA A 28 14.16 26.74 2.52
C ALA A 28 12.86 27.33 3.09
N VAL A 29 11.93 26.47 3.50
CA VAL A 29 10.76 26.84 4.29
C VAL A 29 11.23 27.20 5.69
N THR A 30 11.29 28.49 6.00
CA THR A 30 11.51 29.00 7.35
C THR A 30 10.24 28.86 8.17
N THR A 31 10.27 28.02 9.19
CA THR A 31 9.28 27.99 10.28
C THR A 31 9.30 29.31 11.05
N PRO A 32 8.15 29.94 11.37
CA PRO A 32 8.10 31.17 12.15
C PRO A 32 8.46 30.91 13.63
N PRO A 33 9.07 31.89 14.33
CA PRO A 33 9.48 31.75 15.72
C PRO A 33 8.30 31.94 16.68
N ASP A 34 8.29 31.07 17.67
CA ASP A 34 7.47 31.12 18.89
C ASP A 34 7.70 32.44 19.63
N ARG A 35 6.63 33.21 19.86
CA ARG A 35 6.69 34.48 20.62
C ARG A 35 5.99 34.32 21.95
N HIS A 36 6.77 33.92 22.94
CA HIS A 36 6.54 34.29 24.33
C HIS A 36 6.60 35.82 24.49
N ARG A 37 5.47 36.43 24.87
CA ARG A 37 5.38 37.68 25.63
C ARG A 37 4.43 37.35 26.80
N GLY A 38 4.77 37.54 28.06
CA GLY A 38 5.49 38.65 28.66
C GLY A 38 4.51 39.36 29.59
N CYS A 39 4.82 39.33 30.88
CA CYS A 39 3.99 39.68 32.03
C CYS A 39 3.42 41.11 32.09
N ALA A 40 2.47 41.22 33.04
CA ALA A 40 2.13 42.36 33.89
C ALA A 40 0.93 43.21 33.49
N ASN A 41 -0.12 43.17 34.33
CA ASN A 41 -0.56 44.37 35.04
C ASN A 41 -1.30 44.02 36.34
N ILE A 42 -0.69 44.47 37.43
CA ILE A 42 -1.23 44.53 38.79
C ILE A 42 -2.22 45.70 38.84
N ARG A 43 -3.41 45.53 39.45
CA ARG A 43 -4.10 46.61 40.16
C ARG A 43 -5.18 46.11 41.14
N LYS A 44 -4.88 46.40 42.41
CA LYS A 44 -5.74 46.84 43.53
C LYS A 44 -6.63 45.83 44.28
N VAL A 45 -6.08 45.53 45.46
CA VAL A 45 -6.65 45.18 46.77
C VAL A 45 -8.02 45.80 47.09
N SER A 46 -8.91 45.00 47.66
CA SER A 46 -9.80 45.40 48.76
C SER A 46 -10.09 44.19 49.67
N ALA A 47 -9.85 44.39 50.96
CA ALA A 47 -9.83 43.38 52.03
C ALA A 47 -11.19 43.17 52.70
N ARG A 48 -11.37 42.00 53.32
CA ARG A 48 -12.11 41.68 54.58
C ARG A 48 -11.85 40.19 54.88
N ALA A 49 -10.92 39.83 55.78
CA ALA A 49 -11.11 39.54 57.22
C ALA A 49 -12.27 38.55 57.46
N THR A 50 -12.12 37.34 58.02
CA THR A 50 -11.56 36.93 59.33
C THR A 50 -11.32 35.40 59.35
N ALA A 51 -10.12 34.92 59.69
CA ALA A 51 -9.71 34.32 60.98
C ALA A 51 -10.30 32.93 61.34
N ALA A 52 -9.45 31.89 61.36
CA ALA A 52 -9.44 30.85 62.42
C ALA A 52 -8.15 30.01 62.37
N CYS A 53 -7.68 29.64 63.57
CA CYS A 53 -6.35 29.21 63.96
C CYS A 53 -5.82 27.86 63.44
N LEU A 54 -4.50 27.85 63.16
CA LEU A 54 -3.46 26.91 63.59
C LEU A 54 -3.88 25.58 64.26
N VAL A 55 -3.52 24.44 63.67
CA VAL A 55 -2.84 23.30 64.35
C VAL A 55 -1.88 22.60 63.37
N ALA A 56 -0.74 22.19 63.90
CA ALA A 56 0.44 21.60 63.29
C ALA A 56 0.26 20.26 62.55
N GLY A 57 1.19 19.97 61.64
CA GLY A 57 1.40 18.62 61.11
C GLY A 57 2.22 18.61 59.81
N ALA A 58 3.55 18.62 59.92
CA ALA A 58 4.42 18.30 58.79
C ALA A 58 4.27 16.81 58.46
N ALA A 59 3.42 16.47 57.49
CA ALA A 59 3.39 15.16 56.87
C ALA A 59 4.01 15.28 55.47
N VAL A 60 5.28 14.92 55.36
CA VAL A 60 5.91 14.66 54.06
C VAL A 60 5.28 13.39 53.51
N ILE A 61 4.20 13.52 52.75
CA ILE A 61 3.65 12.43 51.95
C ILE A 61 4.54 12.31 50.73
N GLY A 62 5.68 11.64 50.90
CA GLY A 62 6.35 10.97 49.79
C GLY A 62 5.55 9.73 49.43
N CYS A 63 4.61 9.85 48.50
CA CYS A 63 3.99 8.70 47.86
C CYS A 63 4.35 8.76 46.37
N GLY A 64 5.11 7.75 45.95
CA GLY A 64 5.86 7.73 44.70
C GLY A 64 5.01 8.03 43.47
N LEU A 65 5.60 8.79 42.56
CA LEU A 65 5.20 8.80 41.16
C LEU A 65 5.33 7.36 40.65
N LEU A 66 4.20 6.67 40.54
CA LEU A 66 4.09 5.47 39.73
C LEU A 66 4.39 5.88 38.29
N ASN A 67 5.66 5.78 37.90
CA ASN A 67 6.04 5.67 36.49
C ASN A 67 5.50 4.32 36.00
N THR A 68 4.19 4.25 35.74
CA THR A 68 3.69 3.26 34.79
C THR A 68 4.21 3.73 33.44
N ALA A 69 5.43 3.32 33.11
CA ALA A 69 5.88 3.32 31.74
C ALA A 69 4.83 2.52 30.98
N ILE A 70 4.03 3.23 30.21
CA ILE A 70 3.14 2.64 29.22
C ILE A 70 4.12 1.98 28.26
N ILE A 71 4.32 0.68 28.41
CA ILE A 71 4.98 -0.09 27.37
C ILE A 71 4.03 0.05 26.19
N ALA A 72 4.46 0.79 25.17
CA ALA A 72 3.83 0.72 23.89
C ALA A 72 4.14 -0.68 23.36
N ASP A 73 3.29 -1.64 23.70
CA ASP A 73 3.22 -2.88 22.96
C ASP A 73 2.87 -2.48 21.53
N ALA A 74 3.84 -2.62 20.62
CA ALA A 74 3.53 -2.61 19.21
C ALA A 74 2.45 -3.68 19.00
N ASP A 75 1.39 -3.36 18.26
CA ASP A 75 0.41 -4.37 17.91
C ASP A 75 1.17 -5.58 17.33
N PRO A 76 0.94 -6.80 17.85
CA PRO A 76 1.68 -7.96 17.39
C PRO A 76 1.50 -8.13 15.88
N CYS A 77 2.61 -8.33 15.16
CA CYS A 77 2.59 -8.58 13.72
C CYS A 77 1.63 -9.74 13.41
N PRO A 78 0.72 -9.60 12.43
CA PRO A 78 -0.19 -10.67 12.09
C PRO A 78 0.57 -11.82 11.40
N ASP A 79 0.06 -13.04 11.49
CA ASP A 79 0.63 -14.19 10.79
C ASP A 79 0.63 -13.98 9.27
N ALA A 80 -0.42 -13.32 8.77
CA ALA A 80 -0.53 -12.90 7.38
C ALA A 80 -1.18 -11.52 7.24
N GLU A 81 -0.89 -10.82 6.16
CA GLU A 81 -1.54 -9.55 5.82
C GLU A 81 -1.98 -9.53 4.36
N VAL A 82 -3.23 -9.12 4.13
CA VAL A 82 -3.78 -8.91 2.79
C VAL A 82 -3.58 -7.45 2.40
N VAL A 83 -2.78 -7.20 1.36
CA VAL A 83 -2.62 -5.88 0.72
C VAL A 83 -3.53 -5.84 -0.51
N PHE A 84 -4.64 -5.10 -0.43
CA PHE A 84 -5.67 -5.15 -1.47
C PHE A 84 -5.92 -3.79 -2.13
N ALA A 85 -5.83 -3.75 -3.47
CA ALA A 85 -6.18 -2.59 -4.28
C ALA A 85 -7.59 -2.74 -4.87
N ARG A 86 -8.48 -1.80 -4.55
CA ARG A 86 -9.89 -1.79 -4.98
C ARG A 86 -10.05 -1.48 -6.49
N GLY A 87 -11.28 -1.56 -6.98
CA GLY A 87 -11.63 -1.17 -8.35
C GLY A 87 -11.86 0.33 -8.52
N THR A 88 -11.97 0.77 -9.78
CA THR A 88 -12.28 2.15 -10.13
C THR A 88 -13.60 2.61 -9.51
N ASN A 89 -13.60 3.81 -8.94
CA ASN A 89 -14.71 4.48 -8.28
C ASN A 89 -15.28 3.75 -7.05
N GLU A 90 -14.61 2.71 -6.54
CA GLU A 90 -14.97 2.14 -5.24
C GLU A 90 -14.58 3.09 -4.09
N PRO A 91 -15.37 3.17 -3.01
CA PRO A 91 -15.03 3.93 -1.80
C PRO A 91 -13.71 3.46 -1.18
N ALA A 92 -13.08 4.33 -0.37
CA ALA A 92 -11.87 3.96 0.37
C ALA A 92 -12.08 2.69 1.22
N GLY A 93 -11.06 1.83 1.24
CA GLY A 93 -11.15 0.47 1.76
C GLY A 93 -10.72 -0.57 0.70
N VAL A 94 -11.04 -1.84 0.94
CA VAL A 94 -10.68 -2.94 0.03
C VAL A 94 -11.69 -3.17 -1.10
N GLY A 95 -12.81 -2.45 -1.11
CA GLY A 95 -13.90 -2.67 -2.07
C GLY A 95 -14.71 -3.94 -1.80
N ALA A 96 -15.77 -4.15 -2.57
CA ALA A 96 -16.69 -5.28 -2.35
C ALA A 96 -16.03 -6.64 -2.63
N VAL A 97 -15.28 -6.74 -3.73
CA VAL A 97 -14.56 -7.96 -4.11
C VAL A 97 -13.46 -8.27 -3.09
N GLY A 98 -12.69 -7.26 -2.69
CA GLY A 98 -11.64 -7.41 -1.69
C GLY A 98 -12.18 -7.84 -0.33
N GLN A 99 -13.30 -7.27 0.11
CA GLN A 99 -13.93 -7.66 1.37
C GLN A 99 -14.40 -9.12 1.34
N ALA A 100 -15.08 -9.53 0.27
CA ALA A 100 -15.54 -10.92 0.11
C ALA A 100 -14.37 -11.92 0.07
N PHE A 101 -13.26 -11.55 -0.60
CA PHE A 101 -12.04 -12.35 -0.60
C PHE A 101 -11.41 -12.47 0.79
N VAL A 102 -11.26 -11.35 1.50
CA VAL A 102 -10.71 -11.31 2.87
C VAL A 102 -11.53 -12.15 3.84
N ASP A 103 -12.85 -12.02 3.81
CA ASP A 103 -13.75 -12.75 4.69
C ASP A 103 -13.67 -14.26 4.42
N SER A 104 -13.63 -14.65 3.14
CA SER A 104 -13.45 -16.05 2.76
C SER A 104 -12.08 -16.56 3.19
N LEU A 105 -10.99 -15.80 3.01
CA LEU A 105 -9.65 -16.20 3.41
C LEU A 105 -9.55 -16.42 4.92
N ARG A 106 -10.10 -15.50 5.73
CA ARG A 106 -10.17 -15.63 7.19
C ARG A 106 -10.96 -16.87 7.61
N SER A 107 -12.05 -17.18 6.92
CA SER A 107 -12.84 -18.39 7.20
C SER A 107 -12.07 -19.69 6.90
N GLN A 108 -11.18 -19.67 5.91
CA GLN A 108 -10.39 -20.82 5.47
C GLN A 108 -9.04 -20.96 6.20
N ALA A 109 -8.58 -19.92 6.90
CA ALA A 109 -7.36 -19.92 7.70
C ALA A 109 -7.62 -19.55 9.18
N PRO A 110 -8.50 -20.27 9.90
CA PRO A 110 -9.00 -19.85 11.22
C PRO A 110 -7.96 -19.84 12.34
N ARG A 111 -6.75 -20.38 12.09
CA ARG A 111 -5.62 -20.40 13.03
C ARG A 111 -4.57 -19.32 12.72
N ARG A 112 -4.85 -18.41 11.80
CA ARG A 112 -3.97 -17.31 11.43
C ARG A 112 -4.66 -15.99 11.73
N SER A 113 -3.94 -15.10 12.39
CA SER A 113 -4.29 -13.69 12.43
C SER A 113 -4.04 -13.09 11.04
N ILE A 114 -5.07 -12.49 10.45
CA ILE A 114 -5.01 -11.90 9.11
C ILE A 114 -5.28 -10.40 9.19
N GLY A 115 -4.21 -9.62 9.05
CA GLY A 115 -4.26 -8.18 8.85
C GLY A 115 -4.78 -7.82 7.45
N VAL A 116 -5.27 -6.60 7.28
CA VAL A 116 -5.75 -6.09 6.00
C VAL A 116 -5.27 -4.67 5.82
N TYR A 117 -4.55 -4.44 4.74
CA TYR A 117 -4.15 -3.12 4.28
C TYR A 117 -4.93 -2.77 3.00
N PRO A 118 -5.87 -1.82 3.06
CA PRO A 118 -6.47 -1.24 1.87
C PRO A 118 -5.48 -0.28 1.22
N VAL A 119 -5.04 -0.57 0.00
CA VAL A 119 -4.13 0.32 -0.74
C VAL A 119 -4.74 1.72 -0.82
N ASN A 120 -3.96 2.71 -0.38
CA ASN A 120 -4.39 4.08 -0.21
C ASN A 120 -4.10 4.91 -1.46
N TYR A 121 -5.07 4.93 -2.37
CA TYR A 121 -4.96 5.64 -3.63
C TYR A 121 -6.33 6.13 -4.13
N PRO A 122 -6.38 7.02 -5.13
CA PRO A 122 -7.63 7.64 -5.58
C PRO A 122 -8.67 6.66 -6.15
N ALA A 123 -8.23 5.61 -6.86
CA ALA A 123 -9.09 4.69 -7.61
C ALA A 123 -10.05 5.40 -8.58
N THR A 124 -9.60 6.39 -9.35
CA THR A 124 -10.47 7.18 -10.25
C THR A 124 -10.34 6.76 -11.70
N ASP A 125 -11.21 7.32 -12.57
CA ASP A 125 -11.16 7.15 -14.03
C ASP A 125 -9.90 7.73 -14.68
N ALA A 126 -9.10 8.50 -13.94
CA ALA A 126 -7.74 8.87 -14.35
C ALA A 126 -6.82 7.64 -14.22
N PHE A 127 -7.12 6.59 -14.99
CA PHE A 127 -6.69 5.21 -14.77
C PHE A 127 -5.18 5.08 -14.62
N VAL A 128 -4.42 5.75 -15.50
CA VAL A 128 -2.97 5.73 -15.51
C VAL A 128 -2.39 6.35 -14.22
N SER A 129 -2.73 7.61 -13.92
CA SER A 129 -2.17 8.30 -12.74
C SER A 129 -2.66 7.71 -11.43
N SER A 130 -3.92 7.26 -11.37
CA SER A 130 -4.49 6.54 -10.24
C SER A 130 -3.72 5.23 -9.99
N SER A 131 -3.51 4.41 -11.02
CA SER A 131 -2.81 3.13 -10.88
C SER A 131 -1.34 3.30 -10.45
N PHE A 132 -0.64 4.31 -10.98
CA PHE A 132 0.72 4.63 -10.53
C PHE A 132 0.78 5.01 -9.04
N ALA A 133 -0.18 5.81 -8.56
CA ALA A 133 -0.24 6.16 -7.14
C ALA A 133 -0.52 4.92 -6.27
N GLY A 134 -1.44 4.05 -6.69
CA GLY A 134 -1.73 2.80 -5.98
C GLY A 134 -0.54 1.86 -5.95
N ALA A 135 0.21 1.72 -7.05
CA ALA A 135 1.37 0.84 -7.10
C ALA A 135 2.50 1.34 -6.19
N ALA A 136 2.71 2.65 -6.11
CA ALA A 136 3.68 3.26 -5.21
C ALA A 136 3.32 3.03 -3.74
N ASP A 137 2.05 3.19 -3.38
CA ASP A 137 1.53 2.96 -2.02
C ASP A 137 1.62 1.48 -1.63
N ALA A 138 1.11 0.56 -2.47
CA ALA A 138 1.19 -0.87 -2.23
C ALA A 138 2.63 -1.37 -2.05
N ARG A 139 3.55 -0.89 -2.90
CA ARG A 139 4.99 -1.21 -2.77
C ARG A 139 5.55 -0.70 -1.44
N ALA A 140 5.30 0.56 -1.10
CA ALA A 140 5.81 1.17 0.11
C ALA A 140 5.33 0.42 1.36
N HIS A 141 4.04 0.06 1.40
CA HIS A 141 3.46 -0.71 2.50
C HIS A 141 4.08 -2.11 2.59
N VAL A 142 4.17 -2.84 1.48
CA VAL A 142 4.77 -4.18 1.45
C VAL A 142 6.22 -4.16 1.91
N GLU A 143 7.04 -3.22 1.42
CA GLU A 143 8.44 -3.09 1.85
C GLU A 143 8.54 -2.76 3.34
N ASN A 144 7.64 -1.92 3.85
CA ASN A 144 7.55 -1.61 5.27
C ASN A 144 7.18 -2.84 6.09
N THR A 145 6.13 -3.59 5.72
CA THR A 145 5.73 -4.82 6.42
C THR A 145 6.88 -5.83 6.45
N VAL A 146 7.61 -6.02 5.35
CA VAL A 146 8.79 -6.91 5.32
C VAL A 146 9.89 -6.44 6.29
N ALA A 147 10.07 -5.12 6.43
CA ALA A 147 11.10 -4.57 7.32
C ALA A 147 10.70 -4.62 8.80
N THR A 148 9.43 -4.41 9.12
CA THR A 148 8.94 -4.31 10.51
C THR A 148 8.37 -5.62 11.05
N CYS A 149 7.87 -6.48 10.17
CA CYS A 149 7.21 -7.75 10.45
C CYS A 149 7.71 -8.84 9.48
N PRO A 150 8.98 -9.25 9.55
CA PRO A 150 9.61 -10.12 8.55
C PRO A 150 8.97 -11.52 8.45
N ASP A 151 8.32 -11.98 9.53
CA ASP A 151 7.64 -13.28 9.58
C ASP A 151 6.19 -13.23 9.05
N THR A 152 5.61 -12.03 8.88
CA THR A 152 4.27 -11.87 8.31
C THR A 152 4.27 -12.30 6.84
N ARG A 153 3.39 -13.24 6.51
CA ARG A 153 3.18 -13.68 5.13
C ARG A 153 2.24 -12.72 4.39
N LEU A 154 2.70 -12.17 3.27
CA LEU A 154 1.90 -11.23 2.49
C LEU A 154 1.02 -11.94 1.45
N VAL A 155 -0.22 -11.50 1.34
CA VAL A 155 -1.14 -11.85 0.24
C VAL A 155 -1.48 -10.57 -0.50
N LEU A 156 -1.07 -10.47 -1.75
CA LEU A 156 -1.40 -9.31 -2.58
C LEU A 156 -2.72 -9.58 -3.30
N GLY A 157 -3.56 -8.56 -3.46
CA GLY A 157 -4.80 -8.71 -4.20
C GLY A 157 -5.26 -7.44 -4.89
N GLY A 158 -5.97 -7.60 -5.99
CA GLY A 158 -6.47 -6.46 -6.74
C GLY A 158 -7.67 -6.80 -7.60
N TYR A 159 -8.58 -5.84 -7.74
CA TYR A 159 -9.75 -5.96 -8.61
C TYR A 159 -9.77 -4.87 -9.68
N SER A 160 -9.98 -5.22 -10.94
CA SER A 160 -10.08 -4.28 -12.07
C SER A 160 -8.84 -3.38 -12.17
N GLN A 161 -8.97 -2.06 -12.08
CA GLN A 161 -7.82 -1.13 -11.96
C GLN A 161 -6.85 -1.53 -10.84
N GLY A 162 -7.35 -2.03 -9.71
CA GLY A 162 -6.54 -2.51 -8.60
C GLY A 162 -5.71 -3.75 -8.92
N ALA A 163 -6.16 -4.62 -9.85
CA ALA A 163 -5.32 -5.73 -10.31
C ALA A 163 -4.09 -5.20 -11.08
N GLY A 164 -4.29 -4.21 -11.95
CA GLY A 164 -3.20 -3.50 -12.63
C GLY A 164 -2.27 -2.73 -11.66
N VAL A 165 -2.80 -2.21 -10.54
CA VAL A 165 -2.00 -1.64 -9.45
C VAL A 165 -1.04 -2.68 -8.87
N ILE A 166 -1.51 -3.90 -8.58
CA ILE A 166 -0.67 -4.97 -8.05
C ILE A 166 0.36 -5.43 -9.07
N ASP A 167 -0.03 -5.63 -10.33
CA ASP A 167 0.91 -5.97 -11.41
C ASP A 167 2.07 -4.97 -11.46
N MET A 168 1.74 -3.68 -11.52
CA MET A 168 2.74 -2.60 -11.54
C MET A 168 3.58 -2.53 -10.25
N ALA A 169 2.98 -2.77 -9.08
CA ALA A 169 3.72 -2.81 -7.83
C ALA A 169 4.78 -3.91 -7.86
N THR A 170 4.41 -5.13 -8.30
CA THR A 170 5.33 -6.27 -8.36
C THR A 170 6.47 -6.09 -9.36
N GLU A 171 6.25 -5.36 -10.47
CA GLU A 171 7.32 -5.03 -11.44
C GLU A 171 8.43 -4.17 -10.81
N SER A 172 8.09 -3.37 -9.81
CA SER A 172 9.01 -2.41 -9.18
C SER A 172 9.47 -2.78 -7.78
N MET A 173 9.00 -3.91 -7.23
CA MET A 173 9.42 -4.44 -5.94
C MET A 173 10.83 -5.06 -6.03
N PRO A 174 11.70 -4.86 -5.03
CA PRO A 174 12.99 -5.56 -4.96
C PRO A 174 12.79 -7.09 -4.90
N PRO A 175 13.62 -7.90 -5.59
CA PRO A 175 13.43 -9.36 -5.66
C PRO A 175 13.28 -10.05 -4.30
N ARG A 176 14.02 -9.60 -3.27
CA ARG A 176 13.96 -10.15 -1.90
C ARG A 176 12.56 -10.09 -1.28
N VAL A 177 11.73 -9.13 -1.69
CA VAL A 177 10.35 -8.96 -1.18
C VAL A 177 9.46 -10.10 -1.64
N ALA A 178 9.73 -10.66 -2.83
CA ALA A 178 8.92 -11.73 -3.39
C ALA A 178 8.86 -12.95 -2.47
N ASP A 179 9.91 -13.24 -1.70
CA ASP A 179 9.95 -14.38 -0.79
C ASP A 179 8.98 -14.25 0.40
N HIS A 180 8.63 -13.02 0.78
CA HIS A 180 7.64 -12.73 1.83
C HIS A 180 6.20 -12.81 1.33
N VAL A 181 5.99 -12.74 0.00
CA VAL A 181 4.67 -12.88 -0.61
C VAL A 181 4.33 -14.36 -0.79
N ALA A 182 3.28 -14.80 -0.11
CA ALA A 182 2.73 -16.15 -0.19
C ALA A 182 1.87 -16.33 -1.44
N ALA A 183 0.99 -15.38 -1.74
CA ALA A 183 0.06 -15.47 -2.86
C ALA A 183 -0.28 -14.10 -3.45
N VAL A 184 -0.72 -14.09 -4.70
CA VAL A 184 -1.31 -12.95 -5.39
C VAL A 184 -2.67 -13.37 -5.96
N ALA A 185 -3.73 -12.60 -5.70
CA ALA A 185 -5.09 -12.86 -6.18
C ALA A 185 -5.61 -11.68 -7.01
N LEU A 186 -5.71 -11.87 -8.32
CA LEU A 186 -6.17 -10.83 -9.26
C LEU A 186 -7.57 -11.18 -9.76
N PHE A 187 -8.45 -10.18 -9.80
CA PHE A 187 -9.83 -10.31 -10.24
C PHE A 187 -10.08 -9.31 -11.36
N GLY A 188 -10.43 -9.79 -12.56
CA GLY A 188 -10.66 -8.93 -13.71
C GLY A 188 -9.43 -8.14 -14.08
N ASN A 189 -8.27 -8.81 -14.13
CA ASN A 189 -7.00 -8.18 -14.44
C ASN A 189 -7.03 -7.55 -15.84
N PRO A 190 -6.71 -6.25 -16.00
CA PRO A 190 -6.66 -5.61 -17.31
C PRO A 190 -5.71 -6.33 -18.29
N GLU A 191 -6.27 -6.96 -19.32
CA GLU A 191 -5.50 -7.64 -20.38
C GLU A 191 -6.01 -7.32 -21.80
N SER A 192 -7.28 -6.92 -21.92
CA SER A 192 -7.97 -6.75 -23.18
C SER A 192 -7.52 -5.51 -23.96
N THR A 193 -7.86 -5.49 -25.25
CA THR A 193 -7.65 -4.32 -26.11
C THR A 193 -8.41 -3.10 -25.59
N PHE A 194 -9.63 -3.29 -25.08
CA PHE A 194 -10.39 -2.22 -24.43
C PHE A 194 -9.66 -1.69 -23.20
N ALA A 195 -9.20 -2.56 -22.31
CA ALA A 195 -8.46 -2.16 -21.12
C ALA A 195 -7.16 -1.40 -21.46
N ARG A 196 -6.47 -1.76 -22.55
CA ARG A 196 -5.29 -1.00 -23.03
C ARG A 196 -5.62 0.44 -23.38
N THR A 197 -6.83 0.72 -23.89
CA THR A 197 -7.26 2.11 -24.15
C THR A 197 -7.38 2.92 -22.87
N LEU A 198 -7.82 2.29 -21.78
CA LEU A 198 -7.89 2.91 -20.45
C LEU A 198 -6.49 3.13 -19.87
N GLY A 199 -5.60 2.16 -20.05
CA GLY A 199 -4.22 2.16 -19.55
C GLY A 199 -3.22 3.00 -20.35
N GLY A 200 -3.67 3.85 -21.29
CA GLY A 200 -2.76 4.67 -22.10
C GLY A 200 -1.91 3.88 -23.11
N GLY A 201 -2.39 2.70 -23.53
CA GLY A 201 -1.81 1.89 -24.60
C GLY A 201 -0.92 0.74 -24.14
N ARG A 202 -0.50 0.70 -22.88
CA ARG A 202 0.27 -0.42 -22.30
C ARG A 202 -0.28 -0.76 -20.92
N LEU A 203 -0.50 -2.05 -20.69
CA LEU A 203 -0.88 -2.57 -19.38
C LEU A 203 0.36 -3.16 -18.70
N PRO A 204 0.51 -2.94 -17.37
CA PRO A 204 1.51 -3.64 -16.59
C PRO A 204 1.19 -5.14 -16.59
N THR A 205 2.19 -5.97 -16.29
CA THR A 205 1.99 -7.42 -16.15
C THR A 205 2.64 -7.90 -14.87
N ILE A 206 2.07 -8.93 -14.26
CA ILE A 206 2.67 -9.53 -13.07
C ILE A 206 4.15 -9.90 -13.30
N SER A 207 5.01 -9.47 -12.38
CA SER A 207 6.44 -9.80 -12.41
C SER A 207 6.66 -11.32 -12.39
N PRO A 208 7.64 -11.86 -13.14
CA PRO A 208 7.93 -13.30 -13.18
C PRO A 208 8.18 -13.94 -11.82
N LEU A 209 8.67 -13.19 -10.83
CA LEU A 209 8.90 -13.68 -9.47
C LEU A 209 7.59 -14.00 -8.71
N TYR A 210 6.47 -13.40 -9.12
CA TYR A 210 5.17 -13.54 -8.49
C TYR A 210 4.23 -14.45 -9.28
N ARG A 211 4.48 -14.65 -10.58
CA ARG A 211 3.66 -15.49 -11.47
C ARG A 211 3.36 -16.89 -10.92
N PRO A 212 4.32 -17.67 -10.35
CA PRO A 212 4.04 -19.02 -9.83
C PRO A 212 3.11 -19.04 -8.60
N LYS A 213 2.97 -17.91 -7.93
CA LYS A 213 2.13 -17.71 -6.75
C LYS A 213 0.93 -16.82 -7.01
N THR A 214 0.58 -16.60 -8.29
CA THR A 214 -0.57 -15.80 -8.70
C THR A 214 -1.73 -16.69 -9.11
N ILE A 215 -2.93 -16.33 -8.68
CA ILE A 215 -4.19 -16.76 -9.28
C ILE A 215 -4.82 -15.53 -9.96
N ASP A 216 -4.94 -15.59 -11.28
CA ASP A 216 -5.55 -14.53 -12.09
C ASP A 216 -6.91 -15.01 -12.59
N LEU A 217 -7.97 -14.37 -12.09
CA LEU A 217 -9.35 -14.78 -12.29
C LEU A 217 -10.05 -13.81 -13.22
N CYS A 218 -10.60 -14.35 -14.30
CA CYS A 218 -11.39 -13.63 -15.28
C CYS A 218 -12.76 -14.30 -15.40
N VAL A 219 -13.84 -13.59 -15.06
CA VAL A 219 -15.19 -14.09 -15.33
C VAL A 219 -15.37 -14.20 -16.85
N PRO A 220 -15.95 -15.29 -17.38
CA PRO A 220 -16.20 -15.42 -18.81
C PRO A 220 -16.94 -14.19 -19.39
N ASP A 221 -16.47 -13.73 -20.56
CA ASP A 221 -16.97 -12.55 -21.28
C ASP A 221 -16.74 -11.18 -20.60
N ASP A 222 -15.95 -11.11 -19.52
CA ASP A 222 -15.52 -9.85 -18.93
C ASP A 222 -14.65 -9.03 -19.92
N PRO A 223 -15.08 -7.82 -20.32
CA PRO A 223 -14.37 -6.99 -21.30
C PRO A 223 -13.04 -6.40 -20.81
N ILE A 224 -12.70 -6.51 -19.52
CA ILE A 224 -11.44 -6.00 -18.96
C ILE A 224 -10.31 -7.00 -19.09
N CYS A 225 -10.56 -8.26 -18.70
CA CYS A 225 -9.58 -9.34 -18.72
C CYS A 225 -9.69 -10.25 -19.95
N SER A 226 -10.70 -10.06 -20.80
CA SER A 226 -10.84 -10.78 -22.05
C SER A 226 -11.37 -9.86 -23.15
N GLU A 227 -11.39 -10.34 -24.40
CA GLU A 227 -12.05 -9.65 -25.52
C GLU A 227 -13.58 -9.81 -25.51
N GLY A 228 -14.14 -10.23 -24.36
CA GLY A 228 -15.55 -10.29 -24.09
C GLY A 228 -16.23 -8.92 -24.16
N ARG A 229 -17.56 -8.93 -24.10
CA ARG A 229 -18.40 -7.73 -24.27
C ARG A 229 -19.47 -7.58 -23.20
N ASN A 230 -19.39 -8.35 -22.12
CA ASN A 230 -20.41 -8.37 -21.09
C ASN A 230 -19.95 -7.56 -19.86
N PRO A 231 -20.36 -6.29 -19.71
CA PRO A 231 -19.98 -5.51 -18.53
C PRO A 231 -20.54 -6.09 -17.23
N ALA A 232 -21.63 -6.87 -17.27
CA ALA A 232 -22.14 -7.54 -16.07
C ALA A 232 -21.21 -8.67 -15.59
N ALA A 233 -20.42 -9.28 -16.48
CA ALA A 233 -19.41 -10.26 -16.10
C ALA A 233 -18.32 -9.61 -15.24
N HIS A 234 -17.93 -8.36 -15.56
CA HIS A 234 -16.90 -7.64 -14.81
C HIS A 234 -17.24 -7.40 -13.34
N VAL A 235 -18.53 -7.37 -12.99
CA VAL A 235 -18.97 -7.15 -11.60
C VAL A 235 -19.42 -8.44 -10.89
N ALA A 236 -19.20 -9.61 -11.51
CA ALA A 236 -19.73 -10.89 -11.05
C ALA A 236 -18.72 -11.77 -10.27
N TYR A 237 -17.59 -11.22 -9.83
CA TYR A 237 -16.52 -11.98 -9.14
C TYR A 237 -16.95 -12.61 -7.80
N ILE A 238 -17.91 -12.01 -7.10
CA ILE A 238 -18.46 -12.57 -5.86
C ILE A 238 -19.44 -13.69 -6.19
N GLN A 239 -20.40 -13.42 -7.09
CA GLN A 239 -21.49 -14.34 -7.43
C GLN A 239 -21.00 -15.57 -8.19
N SER A 240 -19.89 -15.45 -8.94
CA SER A 240 -19.21 -16.57 -9.59
C SER A 240 -18.44 -17.47 -8.63
N GLY A 241 -18.30 -17.10 -7.35
CA GLY A 241 -17.53 -17.84 -6.36
C GLY A 241 -16.01 -17.69 -6.49
N MET A 242 -15.54 -16.81 -7.39
CA MET A 242 -14.11 -16.58 -7.65
C MET A 242 -13.39 -16.00 -6.44
N THR A 243 -14.05 -15.19 -5.60
CA THR A 243 -13.48 -14.72 -4.33
C THR A 243 -13.16 -15.89 -3.38
N ASN A 244 -14.03 -16.91 -3.32
CA ASN A 244 -13.79 -18.11 -2.53
C ASN A 244 -12.68 -18.97 -3.12
N GLN A 245 -12.63 -19.12 -4.45
CA GLN A 245 -11.56 -19.84 -5.15
C GLN A 245 -10.19 -19.21 -4.89
N ALA A 246 -10.09 -17.87 -4.99
CA ALA A 246 -8.86 -17.15 -4.66
C ALA A 246 -8.47 -17.31 -3.19
N ALA A 247 -9.44 -17.26 -2.28
CA ALA A 247 -9.20 -17.47 -0.85
C ALA A 247 -8.66 -18.88 -0.57
N SER A 248 -9.19 -19.92 -1.22
CA SER A 248 -8.65 -21.28 -1.11
C SER A 248 -7.21 -21.38 -1.63
N PHE A 249 -6.92 -20.73 -2.75
CA PHE A 249 -5.58 -20.69 -3.32
C PHE A 249 -4.57 -20.00 -2.40
N ALA A 250 -4.96 -18.89 -1.78
CA ALA A 250 -4.13 -18.14 -0.84
C ALA A 250 -3.96 -18.90 0.49
N ALA A 251 -5.04 -19.45 1.05
CA ALA A 251 -5.00 -20.24 2.29
C ALA A 251 -4.07 -21.45 2.16
N GLY A 252 -4.05 -22.13 1.01
CA GLY A 252 -3.14 -23.25 0.75
C GLY A 252 -1.65 -22.88 0.65
N ARG A 253 -1.30 -21.59 0.68
CA ARG A 253 0.07 -21.05 0.61
C ARG A 253 0.50 -20.32 1.88
N LEU A 254 -0.42 -20.10 2.81
CA LEU A 254 -0.15 -19.52 4.13
C LEU A 254 0.32 -20.61 5.07
#